data_AF-W9V9B3-F1
#
_entry.id   AF-W9V9B3-F1
#
_cell.length_a   1.000
_cell.length_b   1.000
_cell.length_c   1.000
_cell.angle_alpha   90.00
_cell.angle_beta   90.00
_cell.angle_gamma   90.00
#
_symmetry.space_group_name_H-M   'P 1'
#
loop_
_entity.id
_entity.type
_entity.pdbx_description
1 polymer ?
#
loop_
_entity_poly.entity_id
_entity_poly.type
_entity_poly.pdbx_seq_one_letter_code
_entity_poly.pdbx_strand_id
1 'polypeptide(L)'
;MLNQARQGFLPPADPPIYTNRIHIDDAARAVMHLINCRHRGDLIATSYNLTDTCPASLHEVLSWLQQTLGVEAKSSAPAQRDSKRIRHQRLKETGFVWRYLDYRAGYTAMLSDIHQSTD
;
A
#
# COMPACT_ATOMS: atom_id res chain seq x y z
N MET A 1 -8.35 -1.83 -6.91
CA MET A 1 -8.04 -2.86 -5.88
C MET A 1 -9.27 -3.30 -5.13
N LEU A 2 -9.92 -2.45 -4.32
CA LEU A 2 -11.13 -2.87 -3.61
C LEU A 2 -12.23 -3.39 -4.56
N ASN A 3 -12.50 -2.68 -5.66
CA ASN A 3 -13.43 -3.15 -6.68
C ASN A 3 -13.00 -4.45 -7.36
N GLN A 4 -11.70 -4.65 -7.60
CA GLN A 4 -11.18 -5.90 -8.18
C GLN A 4 -11.38 -7.07 -7.22
N ALA A 5 -11.12 -6.86 -5.92
CA ALA A 5 -11.38 -7.84 -4.88
C ALA A 5 -12.88 -8.19 -4.82
N ARG A 6 -13.77 -7.19 -4.84
CA ARG A 6 -15.24 -7.38 -4.86
C ARG A 6 -15.74 -8.15 -6.09
N GLN A 7 -15.04 -8.06 -7.22
CA GLN A 7 -15.36 -8.82 -8.44
C GLN A 7 -14.80 -10.25 -8.43
N GLY A 8 -14.07 -10.63 -7.37
CA GLY A 8 -13.40 -11.92 -7.28
C GLY A 8 -12.13 -12.03 -8.11
N PHE A 9 -11.63 -10.94 -8.73
CA PHE A 9 -10.43 -11.02 -9.56
C PHE A 9 -9.20 -11.42 -8.73
N LEU A 10 -8.58 -12.57 -9.04
CA LEU A 10 -7.36 -13.04 -8.40
C LEU A 10 -6.36 -13.56 -9.46
N PRO A 11 -5.24 -12.85 -9.72
CA PRO A 11 -4.22 -13.34 -10.63
C PRO A 11 -3.41 -14.49 -10.01
N PRO A 12 -2.68 -15.27 -10.81
CA PRO A 12 -1.77 -16.30 -10.30
C PRO A 12 -0.74 -15.74 -9.33
N ALA A 13 -0.28 -16.58 -8.39
CA ALA A 13 0.77 -16.21 -7.44
C ALA A 13 2.17 -16.16 -8.08
N ASP A 14 2.39 -16.93 -9.15
CA ASP A 14 3.66 -17.04 -9.86
C ASP A 14 3.48 -16.84 -11.38
N PRO A 15 4.31 -15.99 -12.04
CA PRO A 15 5.30 -15.09 -11.45
C PRO A 15 4.65 -13.95 -10.62
N PRO A 16 5.25 -13.53 -9.50
CA PRO A 16 4.65 -12.54 -8.63
C PRO A 16 4.68 -11.14 -9.25
N ILE A 17 3.53 -10.47 -9.20
CA ILE A 17 3.39 -9.08 -9.61
C ILE A 17 3.41 -8.19 -8.38
N TYR A 18 4.52 -7.51 -8.09
CA TYR A 18 4.60 -6.65 -6.92
C TYR A 18 3.78 -5.36 -7.05
N THR A 19 3.12 -5.00 -5.96
CA THR A 19 2.49 -3.69 -5.74
C THR A 19 3.15 -3.03 -4.54
N ASN A 20 3.27 -1.71 -4.57
CA ASN A 20 3.80 -0.92 -3.48
C ASN A 20 2.73 0.12 -3.16
N ARG A 21 2.47 0.34 -1.87
CA ARG A 21 1.29 1.08 -1.40
C ARG A 21 1.71 1.97 -0.26
N ILE A 22 0.98 3.03 -0.04
CA ILE A 22 1.06 3.85 1.17
C ILE A 22 -0.35 4.37 1.43
N HIS A 23 -0.77 4.39 2.69
CA HIS A 23 -2.03 5.01 3.05
C HIS A 23 -1.98 6.52 2.73
N ILE A 24 -3.09 7.10 2.28
CA ILE A 24 -3.11 8.50 1.82
C ILE A 24 -2.66 9.48 2.91
N ASP A 25 -3.07 9.26 4.17
CA ASP A 25 -2.61 10.06 5.31
C ASP A 25 -1.11 9.97 5.52
N ASP A 26 -0.52 8.78 5.39
CA ASP A 26 0.92 8.61 5.54
C ASP A 26 1.68 9.23 4.36
N ALA A 27 1.12 9.20 3.16
CA ALA A 27 1.69 9.92 2.01
C ALA A 27 1.72 11.43 2.26
N ALA A 28 0.62 12.00 2.72
CA ALA A 28 0.54 13.43 3.07
C ALA A 28 1.49 13.79 4.22
N ARG A 29 1.51 12.99 5.29
CA ARG A 29 2.42 13.17 6.43
C ARG A 29 3.88 13.06 6.01
N ALA A 30 4.23 12.15 5.10
CA ALA A 30 5.60 12.01 4.62
C ALA A 30 6.06 13.24 3.84
N VAL A 31 5.20 13.81 2.99
CA VAL A 31 5.50 15.06 2.28
C VAL A 31 5.71 16.21 3.27
N MET A 32 4.80 16.38 4.23
CA MET A 32 4.93 17.40 5.27
C MET A 32 6.19 17.22 6.12
N HIS A 33 6.52 15.97 6.47
CA HIS A 33 7.73 15.62 7.20
C HIS A 33 8.99 16.06 6.44
N LEU A 34 9.09 15.75 5.15
CA LEU A 34 10.24 16.12 4.31
C LEU A 34 10.36 17.64 4.13
N ILE A 35 9.24 18.36 3.99
CA ILE A 35 9.21 19.83 3.96
C ILE A 35 9.77 20.39 5.28
N ASN A 36 9.32 19.85 6.41
CA ASN A 36 9.77 20.28 7.73
C ASN A 36 11.25 19.97 7.98
N CYS A 37 11.74 18.80 7.52
CA CYS A 37 13.18 18.48 7.54
C CYS A 37 13.98 19.54 6.81
N ARG A 38 13.58 19.89 5.59
CA ARG A 38 14.26 20.93 4.81
C ARG A 38 14.22 22.29 5.50
N HIS A 39 13.08 22.66 6.09
CA HIS A 39 12.93 23.92 6.81
C HIS A 39 13.84 24.03 8.04
N ARG A 40 14.10 22.91 8.73
CA ARG A 40 15.05 22.84 9.86
C ARG A 40 16.52 22.85 9.44
N GLY A 41 16.82 22.74 8.15
CA GLY A 41 18.18 22.63 7.63
C GLY A 41 18.73 21.21 7.58
N ASP A 42 17.88 20.18 7.75
CA ASP A 42 18.30 18.79 7.61
C ASP A 42 18.73 18.51 6.15
N LEU A 43 19.84 17.79 5.97
CA LEU A 43 20.27 17.32 4.64
C LEU A 43 19.34 16.20 4.16
N ILE A 44 18.48 16.51 3.19
CA ILE A 44 17.58 15.55 2.55
C ILE A 44 18.08 15.12 1.17
N ALA A 45 17.76 13.89 0.77
CA ALA A 45 18.04 13.40 -0.57
C ALA A 45 17.19 14.11 -1.63
N THR A 46 17.62 14.03 -2.89
CA THR A 46 16.87 14.58 -4.03
C THR A 46 15.57 13.84 -4.31
N SER A 47 15.46 12.56 -3.90
CA SER A 47 14.28 11.75 -4.14
C SER A 47 14.06 10.69 -3.05
N TYR A 48 12.77 10.44 -2.79
CA TYR A 48 12.27 9.49 -1.80
C TYR A 48 11.17 8.62 -2.41
N ASN A 49 11.18 7.33 -2.08
CA ASN A 49 10.07 6.44 -2.36
C ASN A 49 9.07 6.53 -1.21
N LEU A 50 7.84 6.95 -1.50
CA LEU A 50 6.74 6.93 -0.54
C LEU A 50 5.99 5.60 -0.69
N THR A 51 6.38 4.62 0.12
CA THR A 51 5.71 3.32 0.26
C THR A 51 5.65 2.95 1.75
N ASP A 52 4.71 2.10 2.11
CA ASP A 52 4.60 1.44 3.39
C ASP A 52 5.78 0.47 3.60
N THR A 53 5.77 -0.22 4.74
CA THR A 53 6.88 -1.10 5.12
C THR A 53 6.76 -2.51 4.57
N CYS A 54 5.70 -2.82 3.81
CA CYS A 54 5.35 -4.17 3.39
C CYS A 54 5.06 -4.25 1.87
N PRO A 55 6.11 -4.33 1.01
CA PRO A 55 5.94 -4.65 -0.39
C PRO A 55 5.27 -6.02 -0.55
N ALA A 56 4.11 -6.05 -1.20
CA ALA A 56 3.29 -7.25 -1.35
C ALA A 56 2.88 -7.47 -2.81
N SER A 57 2.79 -8.73 -3.22
CA SER A 57 2.27 -9.08 -4.54
C SER A 57 0.80 -8.70 -4.67
N LEU A 58 0.37 -8.51 -5.92
CA LEU A 58 -1.01 -8.27 -6.27
C LEU A 58 -1.91 -9.42 -5.80
N HIS A 59 -1.44 -10.65 -5.95
CA HIS A 59 -2.10 -11.84 -5.46
C HIS A 59 -2.33 -11.79 -3.95
N GLU A 60 -1.28 -11.51 -3.15
CA GLU A 60 -1.40 -11.43 -1.69
C GLU A 60 -2.41 -10.38 -1.23
N VAL A 61 -2.37 -9.17 -1.82
CA VAL A 61 -3.27 -8.08 -1.43
C VAL A 61 -4.72 -8.42 -1.79
N LEU A 62 -4.97 -8.94 -2.99
CA LEU A 62 -6.32 -9.28 -3.44
C LEU A 62 -6.88 -10.47 -2.67
N SER A 63 -6.07 -11.50 -2.42
CA SER A 63 -6.45 -12.67 -1.62
C SER A 63 -6.85 -12.26 -0.21
N TRP A 64 -6.05 -11.41 0.46
CA TRP A 64 -6.38 -10.91 1.80
C TRP A 64 -7.65 -10.04 1.80
N LEU A 65 -7.83 -9.17 0.79
CA LEU A 65 -9.04 -8.36 0.66
C LEU A 65 -10.29 -9.23 0.45
N GLN A 66 -10.20 -10.23 -0.42
CA GLN A 66 -11.30 -11.17 -0.70
C GLN A 66 -11.70 -11.96 0.55
N GLN A 67 -10.71 -12.47 1.30
CA GLN A 67 -10.95 -13.12 2.59
C GLN A 67 -11.64 -12.17 3.58
N THR A 68 -11.19 -10.91 3.66
CA THR A 68 -11.75 -9.89 4.56
C THR A 68 -13.19 -9.52 4.19
N LEU A 69 -13.53 -9.56 2.88
CA LEU A 69 -14.85 -9.20 2.36
C LEU A 69 -15.81 -10.40 2.21
N GLY A 70 -15.36 -11.63 2.46
CA GLY A 70 -16.14 -12.83 2.21
C GLY A 70 -16.45 -13.09 0.73
N VAL A 71 -15.56 -12.66 -0.18
CA VAL A 71 -15.74 -12.82 -1.64
C VAL A 71 -14.92 -14.01 -2.13
N GLU A 72 -15.53 -14.90 -2.90
CA GLU A 72 -14.84 -16.03 -3.50
C GLU A 72 -13.93 -15.61 -4.66
N ALA A 73 -12.72 -16.18 -4.69
CA ALA A 73 -11.74 -15.91 -5.72
C ALA A 73 -12.12 -16.56 -7.06
N LYS A 74 -12.07 -15.78 -8.14
CA LYS A 74 -12.16 -16.21 -9.53
C LYS A 74 -10.78 -16.07 -10.16
N SER A 75 -10.13 -17.20 -10.36
CA SER A 75 -8.82 -17.24 -11.01
C SER A 75 -8.90 -16.57 -12.38
N SER A 76 -7.99 -15.64 -12.64
CA SER A 76 -7.89 -14.95 -13.92
C SER A 76 -6.65 -15.38 -14.69
N ALA A 77 -6.64 -15.12 -16.00
CA ALA A 77 -5.43 -15.29 -16.80
C ALA A 77 -4.24 -14.50 -16.20
N PRO A 78 -2.99 -14.96 -16.42
CA PRO A 78 -1.81 -14.24 -15.96
C PRO A 78 -1.78 -12.82 -16.51
N ALA A 79 -1.71 -11.83 -15.61
CA ALA A 79 -1.46 -10.45 -15.99
C ALA A 79 0.05 -10.23 -16.05
N GLN A 80 0.69 -10.43 -17.20
CA GLN A 80 2.12 -10.19 -17.30
C GLN A 80 2.39 -8.67 -17.29
N ARG A 81 3.01 -8.18 -16.21
CA ARG A 81 3.50 -6.81 -16.12
C ARG A 81 4.84 -6.76 -15.41
N ASP A 82 5.68 -5.83 -15.83
CA ASP A 82 6.89 -5.52 -15.09
C ASP A 82 6.55 -4.92 -13.73
N SER A 83 7.20 -5.42 -12.69
CA SER A 83 7.00 -4.95 -11.33
C SER A 83 8.29 -5.02 -10.52
N LYS A 84 8.36 -4.22 -9.45
CA LYS A 84 9.52 -4.13 -8.57
C LYS A 84 9.08 -4.05 -7.12
N ARG A 85 9.88 -4.60 -6.22
CA ARG A 85 9.79 -4.35 -4.79
C ARG A 85 10.50 -3.04 -4.48
N ILE A 86 9.77 -2.06 -3.94
CA ILE A 86 10.30 -0.75 -3.62
C ILE A 86 10.72 -0.72 -2.15
N ARG A 87 11.90 -0.14 -1.88
CA ARG A 87 12.39 0.07 -0.51
C ARG A 87 12.07 1.49 -0.04
N HIS A 88 11.66 1.62 1.22
CA HIS A 88 11.34 2.89 1.89
C HIS A 88 12.50 3.44 2.75
N GLN A 89 13.70 2.86 2.61
CA GLN A 89 14.83 3.07 3.52
C GLN A 89 15.18 4.55 3.73
N ARG A 90 15.27 5.35 2.65
CA ARG A 90 15.57 6.77 2.75
C ARG A 90 14.55 7.53 3.59
N LEU A 91 13.26 7.23 3.43
CA LEU A 91 12.22 7.90 4.22
C LEU A 91 12.33 7.51 5.70
N LYS A 92 12.61 6.23 5.99
CA LYS A 92 12.85 5.75 7.36
C LYS A 92 14.03 6.45 8.02
N GLU A 93 15.11 6.65 7.29
CA GLU A 93 16.32 7.34 7.78
C GLU A 93 16.08 8.81 8.13
N THR A 94 15.03 9.44 7.61
CA THR A 94 14.61 10.79 8.04
C THR A 94 13.89 10.82 9.40
N GLY A 95 13.67 9.66 10.03
CA GLY A 95 12.88 9.53 11.25
C GLY A 95 11.37 9.55 11.03
N PHE A 96 10.90 9.39 9.79
CA PHE A 96 9.46 9.29 9.51
C PHE A 96 8.85 8.04 10.16
N VAL A 97 7.68 8.21 10.77
CA VAL A 97 6.93 7.13 11.43
C VAL A 97 5.58 6.95 10.76
N TRP A 98 5.41 5.81 10.09
CA TRP A 98 4.16 5.36 9.49
C TRP A 98 3.10 5.14 10.55
N ARG A 99 1.87 5.60 10.28
CA ARG A 99 0.68 5.25 11.05
C ARG A 99 0.11 3.91 10.59
N TYR A 100 0.23 3.62 9.30
CA TYR A 100 -0.23 2.39 8.66
C TYR A 100 0.99 1.65 8.09
N LEU A 101 1.50 0.69 8.87
CA LEU A 101 2.74 -0.02 8.58
C LEU A 101 2.66 -0.87 7.30
N ASP A 102 1.48 -1.41 7.00
CA ASP A 102 1.24 -2.26 5.85
C ASP A 102 -0.12 -2.00 5.19
N TYR A 103 -0.34 -2.67 4.06
CA TYR A 103 -1.60 -2.57 3.32
C TYR A 103 -2.80 -3.07 4.14
N ARG A 104 -2.62 -4.02 5.07
CA ARG A 104 -3.73 -4.57 5.87
C ARG A 104 -4.24 -3.50 6.83
N ALA A 105 -3.34 -2.84 7.56
CA ALA A 105 -3.70 -1.72 8.43
C ALA A 105 -4.41 -0.60 7.65
N GLY A 106 -3.89 -0.24 6.47
CA GLY A 106 -4.51 0.79 5.63
C GLY A 106 -5.91 0.41 5.12
N TYR A 107 -6.09 -0.82 4.64
CA TYR A 107 -7.40 -1.27 4.16
C TYR A 107 -8.40 -1.49 5.30
N THR A 108 -7.99 -1.99 6.45
CA THR A 108 -8.87 -2.16 7.62
C THR A 108 -9.46 -0.82 8.06
N ALA A 109 -8.65 0.24 8.11
CA ALA A 109 -9.13 1.59 8.41
C ALA A 109 -10.15 2.06 7.35
N MET A 110 -9.79 1.99 6.06
CA MET A 110 -10.69 2.37 4.97
C MET A 110 -12.01 1.59 4.97
N LEU A 111 -11.99 0.28 5.26
CA LEU A 111 -13.21 -0.52 5.33
C LEU A 111 -14.07 -0.11 6.54
N SER A 112 -13.46 0.21 7.68
CA SER A 112 -14.19 0.66 8.87
C SER A 112 -14.91 2.00 8.61
N ASP A 113 -14.24 2.94 7.96
CA ASP A 113 -14.82 4.25 7.62
C ASP A 113 -16.01 4.14 6.64
N ILE A 114 -15.94 3.21 5.68
CA ILE A 114 -17.04 2.95 4.74
C ILE A 114 -18.28 2.44 5.49
N HIS A 115 -18.14 1.53 6.45
CA HIS A 115 -19.27 1.03 7.22
C HIS A 115 -19.92 2.16 8.03
N GLN A 116 -19.13 3.05 8.65
CA GLN A 116 -19.64 4.19 9.43
C GLN A 116 -20.32 5.27 8.58
N SER A 117 -20.00 5.35 7.28
CA SER A 117 -20.59 6.34 6.36
C SER A 117 -21.89 5.87 5.71
N THR A 118 -22.27 4.60 5.91
CA THR A 118 -23.49 4.00 5.33
C THR A 118 -24.63 3.88 6.36
N ASP A 119 -24.35 4.25 7.61
CA ASP A 119 -25.31 4.38 8.72
C ASP A 119 -25.67 5.86 8.95
#